data_AF-A0A660ZH32-F1
#
_entry.id   AF-A0A660ZH32-F1
#
_cell.length_a   1.000
_cell.length_b   1.000
_cell.length_c   1.000
_cell.angle_alpha   90.00
_cell.angle_beta   90.00
_cell.angle_gamma   90.00
#
_symmetry.space_group_name_H-M   'P 1'
#
loop_
_entity.id
_entity.type
_entity.pdbx_description
1 polymer ?
#
loop_
_entity_poly.entity_id
_entity_poly.type
_entity_poly.pdbx_seq_one_letter_code
_entity_poly.pdbx_strand_id
1 'polypeptide(L)'
;VTWIYNPEPQAGPLRSFQLFLSEFSESEGAFMVPVDHPLVTSDTYSKLMKAFTPEKIFIPTYEGKRGHPPLFGRRFYEDLLKAPLGEGARYVIHENEGAVIEIEVDDPGVLIIINPPEDLKLIQ
;
A
#
# COMPACT_ATOMS: atom_id res chain seq x y z
N VAL A 1 -19.49 1.66 -2.83
CA VAL A 1 -18.25 1.05 -3.34
C VAL A 1 -18.23 1.26 -4.83
N THR A 2 -17.13 1.81 -5.37
CA THR A 2 -16.93 1.99 -6.80
C THR A 2 -15.90 0.97 -7.27
N TRP A 3 -16.17 0.32 -8.41
CA TRP A 3 -15.28 -0.69 -8.98
C TRP A 3 -14.58 -0.12 -10.22
N ILE A 4 -13.28 -0.37 -10.33
CA ILE A 4 -12.49 -0.05 -11.51
C ILE A 4 -11.95 -1.35 -12.07
N TYR A 5 -12.23 -1.61 -13.35
CA TYR A 5 -11.70 -2.77 -14.06
C TYR A 5 -10.30 -2.45 -14.61
N ASN A 6 -9.30 -3.25 -14.27
CA ASN A 6 -7.98 -3.18 -14.90
C ASN A 6 -7.95 -4.12 -16.12
N PRO A 7 -7.90 -3.60 -17.36
CA PRO A 7 -7.84 -4.42 -18.56
C PRO A 7 -6.46 -5.09 -18.77
N GLU A 8 -5.44 -4.71 -18.00
CA GLU A 8 -4.05 -5.15 -18.15
C GLU A 8 -3.46 -5.67 -16.81
N PRO A 9 -4.05 -6.71 -16.19
CA PRO A 9 -3.59 -7.21 -14.90
C PRO A 9 -2.16 -7.77 -14.96
N GLN A 10 -1.71 -8.26 -16.12
CA GLN A 10 -0.35 -8.74 -16.36
C GLN A 10 0.73 -7.66 -16.19
N ALA A 11 0.35 -6.38 -16.22
CA ALA A 11 1.28 -5.27 -16.02
C ALA A 11 1.64 -5.04 -14.54
N GLY A 12 1.07 -5.82 -13.62
CA GLY A 12 1.40 -5.79 -12.19
C GLY A 12 0.46 -4.92 -11.34
N PRO A 13 0.58 -5.01 -10.00
CA PRO A 13 -0.37 -4.41 -9.05
C PRO A 13 -0.41 -2.88 -9.10
N LEU A 14 0.71 -2.23 -9.48
CA LEU A 14 0.75 -0.78 -9.63
C LEU A 14 -0.22 -0.29 -10.72
N ARG A 15 -0.47 -1.07 -11.78
CA ARG A 15 -1.37 -0.66 -12.86
C ARG A 15 -2.80 -0.44 -12.36
N SER A 16 -3.30 -1.35 -11.51
CA SER A 16 -4.62 -1.19 -10.88
C SER A 16 -4.67 0.05 -9.99
N PHE A 17 -3.58 0.33 -9.26
CA PHE A 17 -3.51 1.50 -8.38
C PHE A 17 -3.43 2.81 -9.17
N GLN A 18 -2.71 2.85 -10.29
CA GLN A 18 -2.68 4.01 -11.19
C GLN A 18 -4.07 4.34 -11.75
N LEU A 19 -4.85 3.31 -12.13
CA LEU A 19 -6.23 3.51 -12.59
C LEU A 19 -7.09 4.11 -11.46
N PHE A 20 -6.93 3.61 -10.23
CA PHE A 20 -7.59 4.18 -9.06
C PHE A 20 -7.22 5.65 -8.82
N LEU A 21 -5.93 6.00 -8.83
CA LEU A 21 -5.48 7.38 -8.60
C LEU A 21 -5.89 8.33 -9.73
N SER A 22 -6.02 7.83 -10.97
CA SER A 22 -6.49 8.64 -12.10
C SER A 22 -7.97 9.02 -11.94
N GLU A 23 -8.78 8.14 -11.35
CA GLU A 23 -10.21 8.36 -11.12
C GLU A 23 -10.47 9.14 -9.81
N PHE A 24 -9.67 8.90 -8.77
CA PHE A 24 -9.87 9.41 -7.41
C PHE A 24 -8.74 10.32 -6.92
N SER A 25 -8.35 11.27 -7.77
CA SER A 25 -7.27 12.21 -7.50
C SER A 25 -7.58 13.23 -6.41
N GLU A 26 -8.86 13.44 -6.06
CA GLU A 26 -9.30 14.47 -5.10
C GLU A 26 -9.01 14.14 -3.63
N SER A 27 -8.63 12.90 -3.32
CA SER A 27 -8.25 12.48 -1.97
C SER A 27 -6.94 13.12 -1.50
N GLU A 28 -6.77 13.26 -0.18
CA GLU A 28 -5.52 13.72 0.43
C GLU A 28 -4.48 12.61 0.54
N GLY A 29 -4.90 11.35 0.58
CA GLY A 29 -4.02 10.19 0.62
C GLY A 29 -4.74 8.88 0.29
N ALA A 30 -3.97 7.87 -0.08
CA ALA A 30 -4.47 6.58 -0.54
C ALA A 30 -3.66 5.43 0.07
N PHE A 31 -4.37 4.46 0.62
CA PHE A 31 -3.80 3.16 0.95
C PHE A 31 -3.65 2.33 -0.32
N MET A 32 -2.50 1.68 -0.49
CA MET A 32 -2.35 0.59 -1.43
C MET A 32 -2.44 -0.72 -0.63
N VAL A 33 -3.57 -1.42 -0.74
CA VAL A 33 -3.85 -2.65 0.02
C VAL A 33 -3.86 -3.85 -0.94
N PRO A 34 -2.77 -4.64 -0.98
CA PRO A 34 -2.77 -5.91 -1.69
C PRO A 34 -3.74 -6.90 -1.06
N VAL A 35 -4.37 -7.76 -1.88
CA VAL A 35 -5.36 -8.74 -1.41
C VAL A 35 -4.74 -9.94 -0.69
N ASP A 36 -3.44 -10.16 -0.87
CA ASP A 36 -2.63 -11.21 -0.26
C ASP A 36 -2.16 -10.85 1.17
N HIS A 37 -2.54 -9.70 1.72
CA HIS A 37 -2.36 -9.33 3.12
C HIS A 37 -3.69 -9.25 3.91
N PRO A 38 -4.47 -10.34 4.01
CA PRO A 38 -5.81 -10.30 4.61
C PRO A 38 -5.81 -10.18 6.13
N LEU A 39 -4.67 -10.38 6.80
CA LEU A 39 -4.57 -10.44 8.26
C LEU A 39 -4.23 -9.09 8.92
N VAL A 40 -4.08 -8.01 8.15
CA VAL A 40 -3.80 -6.68 8.71
C VAL A 40 -4.98 -6.21 9.54
N THR A 41 -4.72 -5.83 10.79
CA THR A 41 -5.75 -5.43 11.75
C THR A 41 -6.21 -3.99 11.53
N SER A 42 -7.44 -3.69 11.97
CA SER A 42 -7.99 -2.32 11.92
C SER A 42 -7.22 -1.31 12.78
N ASP A 43 -6.51 -1.76 13.81
CA ASP A 43 -5.65 -0.90 14.64
C ASP A 43 -4.47 -0.36 13.82
N THR A 44 -3.87 -1.17 12.96
CA THR A 44 -2.81 -0.75 12.03
C THR A 44 -3.29 0.39 11.13
N TYR A 45 -4.45 0.25 10.47
CA TYR A 45 -5.02 1.32 9.66
C TYR A 45 -5.28 2.58 10.48
N SER A 46 -5.82 2.42 11.69
CA SER A 46 -6.11 3.53 12.60
C SER A 46 -4.84 4.29 13.01
N LYS A 47 -3.73 3.59 13.28
CA LYS A 47 -2.43 4.20 13.59
C LYS A 47 -1.87 4.97 12.40
N LEU A 48 -1.91 4.39 11.20
CA LEU A 48 -1.44 5.05 9.97
C LEU A 48 -2.26 6.31 9.68
N MET A 49 -3.59 6.25 9.78
CA MET A 49 -4.47 7.42 9.58
C MET A 49 -4.26 8.51 10.64
N LYS A 50 -3.95 8.16 11.89
CA LYS A 50 -3.66 9.15 12.95
C LYS A 50 -2.36 9.91 12.71
N ALA A 51 -1.36 9.26 12.13
CA ALA A 51 -0.06 9.89 11.83
C ALA A 51 -0.06 10.66 10.49
N PHE A 52 -1.08 10.46 9.67
CA PHE A 52 -1.12 10.85 8.27
C PHE A 52 -0.92 12.35 8.02
N THR A 53 -0.08 12.66 7.03
CA THR A 53 -0.01 13.96 6.37
C THR A 53 0.14 13.80 4.84
N PRO A 54 -0.40 14.72 4.02
CA PRO A 54 -0.36 14.60 2.55
C PRO A 54 1.05 14.62 1.90
N GLU A 55 2.07 15.06 2.64
CA GLU A 55 3.45 15.24 2.17
C GLU A 55 4.38 14.06 2.50
N LYS A 56 3.86 13.02 3.16
CA LYS A 56 4.64 11.86 3.63
C LYS A 56 4.08 10.53 3.10
N ILE A 57 4.92 9.50 3.16
CA ILE A 57 4.53 8.10 2.93
C ILE A 57 4.61 7.39 4.27
N PHE A 58 3.54 6.74 4.70
CA PHE A 58 3.52 6.01 5.97
C PHE A 58 3.53 4.51 5.70
N ILE A 59 4.42 3.80 6.38
CA ILE A 59 4.59 2.35 6.22
C ILE A 59 4.54 1.72 7.61
N PRO A 60 3.65 0.74 7.86
CA PRO A 60 3.68 0.03 9.12
C PRO A 60 4.94 -0.84 9.21
N THR A 61 5.52 -0.91 10.39
CA THR A 61 6.63 -1.81 10.70
C THR A 61 6.26 -2.76 11.83
N TYR A 62 6.75 -3.99 11.75
CA TYR A 62 6.65 -4.98 12.82
C TYR A 62 8.02 -5.60 13.04
N GLU A 63 8.55 -5.52 14.26
CA GLU A 63 9.88 -6.00 14.62
C GLU A 63 10.99 -5.43 13.71
N GLY A 64 10.87 -4.14 13.38
CA GLY A 64 11.84 -3.43 12.53
C GLY A 64 11.79 -3.78 11.05
N LYS A 65 10.76 -4.51 10.58
CA LYS A 65 10.55 -4.81 9.16
C LYS A 65 9.36 -4.03 8.60
N ARG A 66 9.55 -3.40 7.46
CA ARG A 66 8.48 -2.74 6.69
C ARG A 66 7.47 -3.76 6.18
N GLY A 67 6.19 -3.46 6.37
CA GLY A 67 5.06 -4.29 5.93
C GLY A 67 4.03 -3.52 5.11
N HIS A 68 2.84 -4.11 5.00
CA HIS A 68 1.68 -3.57 4.29
C HIS A 68 0.54 -3.19 5.24
N PRO A 69 -0.34 -2.25 4.85
CA PRO A 69 -0.30 -1.47 3.61
C PRO A 69 0.45 -0.14 3.75
N PRO A 70 1.17 0.32 2.72
CA PRO A 70 1.63 1.70 2.67
C PRO A 70 0.45 2.67 2.46
N LEU A 71 0.55 3.83 3.10
CA LEU A 71 -0.33 4.98 2.92
C LEU A 71 0.45 6.12 2.27
N PHE A 72 0.09 6.45 1.03
CA PHE A 72 0.71 7.52 0.27
C PHE A 72 -0.07 8.80 0.42
N GLY A 73 0.60 9.88 0.83
CA GLY A 73 0.04 11.23 0.72
C GLY A 73 -0.10 11.69 -0.73
N ARG A 74 -1.02 12.64 -0.98
CA ARG A 74 -1.33 13.17 -2.31
C ARG A 74 -0.11 13.69 -3.05
N ARG A 75 0.91 14.19 -2.33
CA ARG A 75 2.18 14.65 -2.92
C ARG A 75 2.80 13.61 -3.88
N PHE A 76 2.61 12.31 -3.61
CA PHE A 76 3.23 11.22 -4.35
C PHE A 76 2.35 10.63 -5.45
N TYR A 77 1.14 11.15 -5.68
CA TYR A 77 0.23 10.59 -6.68
C TYR A 77 0.82 10.70 -8.10
N GLU A 78 1.42 11.84 -8.44
CA GLU A 78 2.10 11.98 -9.73
C GLU A 78 3.26 11.00 -9.90
N ASP A 79 4.04 10.77 -8.84
CA ASP A 79 5.15 9.82 -8.86
C ASP A 79 4.62 8.39 -9.07
N LEU A 80 3.53 8.02 -8.40
CA LEU A 80 2.86 6.72 -8.56
C LEU A 80 2.29 6.54 -9.98
N LEU A 81 1.72 7.59 -10.56
CA LEU A 81 1.21 7.58 -11.94
C LEU A 81 2.33 7.46 -12.98
N LYS A 82 3.53 7.95 -12.69
CA LYS A 82 4.70 7.92 -13.59
C LYS A 82 5.62 6.73 -13.33
N ALA A 83 5.50 6.06 -12.18
CA ALA A 83 6.39 4.98 -11.77
C ALA A 83 6.38 3.80 -12.78
N PRO A 84 7.56 3.19 -13.06
CA PRO A 84 7.63 2.03 -13.93
C PRO A 84 6.82 0.85 -13.39
N LEU A 85 5.92 0.31 -14.20
CA LEU A 85 5.03 -0.79 -13.81
C LEU A 85 5.78 -2.04 -13.33
N GLY A 86 6.93 -2.34 -13.95
CA GLY A 86 7.78 -3.48 -13.57
C GLY A 86 8.49 -3.30 -12.22
N GLU A 87 8.61 -2.08 -11.72
CA GLU A 87 9.23 -1.80 -10.42
C GLU A 87 8.19 -1.70 -9.29
N GLY A 88 6.97 -1.26 -9.63
CA GLY A 88 5.85 -1.17 -8.71
C GLY A 88 5.92 0.04 -7.77
N ALA A 89 4.97 0.14 -6.83
CA ALA A 89 4.88 1.29 -5.91
C ALA A 89 6.09 1.45 -4.98
N ARG A 90 6.85 0.37 -4.74
CA ARG A 90 8.12 0.41 -4.01
C ARG A 90 9.16 1.34 -4.65
N TYR A 91 9.09 1.55 -5.96
CA TYR A 91 9.93 2.53 -6.66
C TYR A 91 9.74 3.92 -6.05
N VAL A 92 8.50 4.35 -5.88
CA VAL A 92 8.17 5.67 -5.31
C VAL A 92 8.62 5.79 -3.86
N ILE A 93 8.53 4.70 -3.08
CA ILE A 93 9.05 4.64 -1.71
C ILE A 93 10.56 4.86 -1.70
N HIS A 94 11.31 4.10 -2.49
CA HIS A 94 12.78 4.20 -2.54
C HIS A 94 13.27 5.56 -3.04
N GLU A 95 12.65 6.12 -4.08
CA GLU A 95 13.00 7.46 -4.60
C GLU A 95 12.67 8.59 -3.61
N ASN A 96 11.83 8.32 -2.60
CA ASN A 96 11.39 9.29 -1.61
C ASN A 96 11.67 8.86 -0.16
N GLU A 97 12.74 8.11 0.11
CA GLU A 97 13.08 7.60 1.46
C GLU A 97 13.07 8.70 2.55
N GLY A 98 13.52 9.92 2.24
CA GLY A 98 13.49 11.05 3.18
C GLY A 98 12.09 11.55 3.56
N ALA A 99 11.05 11.08 2.87
CA ALA A 99 9.65 11.37 3.16
C ALA A 99 8.88 10.15 3.70
N VAL A 100 9.55 9.01 3.88
CA VAL A 100 8.97 7.82 4.48
C VAL A 100 8.97 7.96 6.00
N ILE A 101 7.82 7.66 6.61
CA ILE A 101 7.62 7.58 8.06
C ILE A 101 7.23 6.14 8.38
N GLU A 102 8.08 5.46 9.14
CA GLU A 102 7.81 4.12 9.64
C GLU A 102 6.99 4.21 10.93
N ILE A 103 5.90 3.44 11.00
CA ILE A 103 4.99 3.39 12.14
C ILE A 103 5.03 1.98 12.72
N GLU A 104 5.71 1.82 13.86
CA GLU A 104 5.75 0.53 14.54
C GLU A 104 4.35 0.15 15.04
N VAL A 105 3.93 -1.07 14.70
CA VAL A 105 2.65 -1.67 15.08
C VAL A 105 2.89 -2.99 15.81
N ASP A 106 1.92 -3.42 16.61
CA ASP A 106 1.91 -4.75 17.24
C ASP A 106 0.96 -5.64 16.42
N ASP A 107 1.32 -5.83 15.16
CA ASP A 107 0.49 -6.52 14.18
C ASP A 107 1.37 -7.30 13.20
N PRO A 108 1.61 -8.60 13.42
CA PRO A 108 2.38 -9.42 12.50
C PRO A 108 1.71 -9.56 11.12
N GLY A 109 0.40 -9.28 11.01
CA GLY A 109 -0.37 -9.35 9.77
C GLY A 109 0.15 -8.43 8.67
N VAL A 110 0.87 -7.36 9.04
CA VAL A 110 1.53 -6.46 8.08
C VAL A 110 2.65 -7.14 7.29
N LEU A 111 3.21 -8.23 7.80
CA LEU A 111 4.29 -8.99 7.15
C LEU A 111 3.80 -10.32 6.53
N ILE A 112 2.58 -10.76 6.87
CA ILE A 112 2.08 -12.06 6.42
C ILE A 112 1.44 -11.91 5.04
N ILE A 113 2.08 -12.52 4.05
CA ILE A 113 1.56 -12.69 2.69
C ILE A 113 0.90 -14.06 2.60
N ILE A 114 -0.26 -14.13 1.95
CA ILE A 114 -1.04 -15.35 1.76
C ILE A 114 -1.25 -15.59 0.27
N ASN A 115 -0.59 -16.63 -0.25
CA ASN A 115 -0.69 -17.11 -1.62
C ASN A 115 -1.40 -18.47 -1.65
N PRO A 116 -2.64 -18.53 -2.14
CA PRO A 116 -3.31 -19.81 -2.38
C PRO A 116 -2.62 -20.61 -3.51
N PRO A 117 -2.60 -21.95 -3.44
CA PRO A 117 -3.26 -22.82 -2.46
C PRO A 117 -2.40 -23.17 -1.23
N GLU A 118 -1.12 -22.78 -1.22
CA GLU A 118 -0.13 -23.20 -0.22
C GLU A 118 -0.47 -22.68 1.19
N ASP A 119 -1.09 -21.50 1.27
CA ASP A 119 -1.35 -20.80 2.52
C ASP A 119 -2.78 -20.96 3.08
N LEU A 120 -3.59 -21.84 2.48
CA LEU A 120 -5.00 -22.08 2.89
C LEU A 120 -5.17 -22.51 4.36
N LYS A 121 -4.13 -23.07 4.99
CA LYS A 121 -4.18 -23.52 6.40
C LYS A 121 -3.97 -22.38 7.42
N LEU A 122 -3.48 -21.22 6.99
CA LEU A 122 -3.19 -20.08 7.87
C LEU A 122 -4.43 -19.20 8.15
N ILE A 123 -5.52 -19.42 7.42
CA ILE A 123 -6.74 -18.58 7.42
C ILE A 123 -8.02 -19.37 7.73
N GLN A 124 -7.91 -20.59 8.27
CA GLN A 124 -9.03 -21.41 8.73
C GLN A 124 -9.27 -21.28 10.24
#